data_AF-A0A2E8HG20-F1
#
_entry.id   AF-A0A2E8HG20-F1
#
_cell.length_a   1.000
_cell.length_b   1.000
_cell.length_c   1.000
_cell.angle_alpha   90.00
_cell.angle_beta   90.00
_cell.angle_gamma   90.00
#
_symmetry.space_group_name_H-M   'P 1'
#
loop_
_entity.id
_entity.type
_entity.pdbx_description
1 polymer ?
#
loop_
_entity_poly.entity_id
_entity_poly.type
_entity_poly.pdbx_seq_one_letter_code
_entity_poly.pdbx_strand_id
1 'polypeptide(L)'
;MTDDTQPAKWQLGDIHHIGLTVSDLERSIQFYRDLLGLTLIRRRPHVREDYISQQTGYEGVELSVASFRVSDDIRGRVPAGVLDSGAGSTNGDR
;
A
#
# COMPACT_ATOMS: atom_id res chain seq x y z
N MET A 1 -34.15 34.11 -17.52
CA MET A 1 -32.70 33.95 -17.31
C MET A 1 -32.54 32.89 -16.23
N THR A 2 -32.46 31.62 -16.64
CA THR A 2 -32.19 30.51 -15.74
C THR A 2 -30.68 30.36 -15.62
N ASP A 3 -30.21 30.32 -14.38
CA ASP A 3 -28.81 30.13 -14.01
C ASP A 3 -28.41 28.67 -14.28
N ASP A 4 -27.65 28.46 -15.36
CA ASP A 4 -27.13 27.14 -15.81
C ASP A 4 -25.83 26.75 -15.09
N THR A 5 -25.69 27.07 -13.81
CA THR A 5 -24.51 26.68 -13.05
C THR A 5 -24.68 25.25 -12.51
N GLN A 6 -24.47 24.25 -13.37
CA GLN A 6 -24.22 22.90 -12.89
C GLN A 6 -22.86 22.86 -12.17
N PRO A 7 -22.78 22.43 -10.90
CA PRO A 7 -21.48 22.29 -10.24
C PRO A 7 -20.68 21.22 -10.97
N ALA A 8 -19.43 21.55 -11.33
CA ALA A 8 -18.51 20.62 -11.98
C ALA A 8 -18.43 19.33 -11.14
N LYS A 9 -18.89 18.22 -11.73
CA LYS A 9 -19.03 16.93 -11.05
C LYS A 9 -17.69 16.20 -11.00
N TRP A 10 -16.75 16.73 -10.22
CA TRP A 10 -15.54 16.01 -9.87
C TRP A 10 -15.87 14.97 -8.79
N GLN A 11 -15.60 13.70 -9.08
CA GLN A 11 -15.72 12.61 -8.12
C GLN A 11 -14.32 12.15 -7.73
N LEU A 12 -14.09 12.00 -6.44
CA LEU A 12 -12.89 11.34 -5.95
C LEU A 12 -13.01 9.84 -6.24
N GLY A 13 -12.09 9.32 -7.05
CA GLY A 13 -11.97 7.88 -7.32
C GLY A 13 -11.13 7.17 -6.25
N ASP A 14 -10.50 6.07 -6.64
CA ASP A 14 -9.63 5.31 -5.75
C ASP A 14 -8.26 5.97 -5.55
N ILE A 15 -7.59 5.60 -4.46
CA ILE A 15 -6.20 5.96 -4.21
C ILE A 15 -5.32 5.19 -5.21
N HIS A 16 -4.71 5.90 -6.16
CA HIS A 16 -3.87 5.27 -7.17
C HIS A 16 -2.59 4.65 -6.57
N HIS A 17 -1.89 5.40 -5.72
CA HIS A 17 -0.67 4.94 -5.02
C HIS A 17 -0.30 5.90 -3.88
N ILE A 18 0.56 5.45 -2.97
CA ILE A 18 1.17 6.27 -1.92
C ILE A 18 2.68 6.30 -2.18
N GLY A 19 3.25 7.51 -2.28
CA GLY A 19 4.69 7.72 -2.36
C GLY A 19 5.27 8.01 -0.97
N LEU A 20 6.37 7.34 -0.62
CA LEU A 20 7.08 7.54 0.64
C LEU A 20 8.55 7.83 0.36
N THR A 21 9.05 8.96 0.86
CA THR A 21 10.48 9.28 0.82
C THR A 21 11.18 8.60 1.98
N VAL A 22 12.25 7.86 1.69
CA VAL A 22 13.02 7.10 2.68
C VAL A 22 14.49 7.47 2.58
N SER A 23 15.21 7.36 3.69
CA SER A 23 16.66 7.65 3.73
C SER A 23 17.51 6.55 3.10
N ASP A 24 17.04 5.30 3.12
CA ASP A 24 17.73 4.14 2.56
C ASP A 24 16.73 3.24 1.82
N LEU A 25 16.89 3.12 0.50
CA LEU A 25 15.99 2.35 -0.34
C LEU A 25 16.13 0.84 -0.12
N GLU A 26 17.33 0.31 0.05
CA GLU A 26 17.54 -1.13 0.18
C GLU A 26 17.01 -1.65 1.51
N ARG A 27 17.28 -0.92 2.60
CA ARG A 27 16.71 -1.22 3.91
C ARG A 27 15.19 -1.16 3.88
N SER A 28 14.64 -0.14 3.23
CA SER A 28 13.18 0.00 3.10
C SER A 28 12.57 -1.13 2.28
N ILE A 29 13.23 -1.56 1.19
CA ILE A 29 12.75 -2.69 0.39
C ILE A 29 12.64 -3.96 1.24
N GLN A 30 13.66 -4.26 2.05
CA GLN A 30 13.63 -5.42 2.96
C GLN A 30 12.47 -5.30 3.94
N PHE A 31 12.26 -4.13 4.53
CA PHE A 31 11.14 -3.90 5.45
C PHE A 31 9.78 -4.14 4.78
N TYR A 32 9.51 -3.46 3.66
CA TYR A 32 8.21 -3.54 3.01
C TYR A 32 7.92 -4.92 2.41
N ARG A 33 8.95 -5.62 1.90
CA ARG A 33 8.80 -6.96 1.34
C ARG A 33 8.75 -8.05 2.39
N ASP A 34 9.74 -8.08 3.29
CA ASP A 34 9.99 -9.24 4.13
C ASP A 34 9.20 -9.17 5.45
N LEU A 35 9.00 -7.95 6.00
CA LEU A 35 8.26 -7.78 7.25
C LEU A 35 6.78 -7.50 7.00
N LEU A 36 6.46 -6.64 6.03
CA LEU A 36 5.06 -6.29 5.72
C LEU A 36 4.44 -7.16 4.62
N GLY A 37 5.23 -8.02 3.96
CA GLY A 37 4.72 -8.95 2.96
C GLY A 37 4.26 -8.28 1.67
N LEU A 38 4.73 -7.08 1.32
CA LEU A 38 4.42 -6.44 0.04
C LEU A 38 5.25 -7.06 -1.10
N THR A 39 4.67 -7.16 -2.29
CA THR A 39 5.42 -7.63 -3.46
C THR A 39 6.15 -6.46 -4.12
N LEU A 40 7.47 -6.54 -4.23
CA LEU A 40 8.26 -5.61 -5.03
C LEU A 40 7.99 -5.86 -6.53
N ILE A 41 7.44 -4.86 -7.22
CA ILE A 41 7.06 -4.96 -8.64
C ILE A 41 8.10 -4.34 -9.56
N ARG A 42 8.72 -3.23 -9.13
CA ARG A 42 9.68 -2.52 -9.97
C ARG A 42 10.71 -1.79 -9.13
N ARG A 43 11.96 -1.81 -9.60
CA ARG A 43 13.04 -0.96 -9.11
C ARG A 43 13.55 -0.08 -10.24
N ARG A 44 13.74 1.20 -9.95
CA ARG A 44 14.28 2.19 -10.87
C ARG A 44 15.37 2.98 -10.15
N PRO A 45 16.64 2.60 -10.30
CA PRO A 45 17.74 3.32 -9.69
C PRO A 45 18.12 4.55 -10.53
N HIS A 46 18.62 5.60 -9.88
CA HIS A 46 19.22 6.79 -10.51
C HIS A 46 18.37 7.47 -11.61
N VAL A 47 17.07 7.66 -11.36
CA VAL A 47 16.17 8.29 -12.34
C VAL A 47 16.39 9.80 -12.37
N ARG A 48 16.64 10.36 -13.56
CA ARG A 48 16.92 11.78 -13.81
C ARG A 48 16.01 12.31 -14.93
N GLU A 49 14.72 12.38 -14.64
CA GLU A 49 13.68 12.74 -15.62
C GLU A 49 13.05 14.08 -15.24
N ASP A 50 12.60 14.86 -16.23
CA ASP A 50 12.07 16.21 -16.01
C ASP A 50 10.86 16.24 -15.06
N TYR A 51 10.05 15.19 -15.06
CA TYR A 51 8.90 15.09 -14.16
C TYR A 51 9.32 14.97 -12.68
N ILE A 52 10.53 14.48 -12.38
CA ILE A 52 11.04 14.37 -11.01
C ILE A 52 11.29 15.76 -10.44
N SER A 53 11.88 16.65 -11.24
CA SER A 53 12.07 18.04 -10.85
C SER A 53 10.73 18.74 -10.61
N GLN A 54 9.73 18.47 -11.46
CA GLN A 54 8.38 19.02 -11.28
C GLN A 54 7.67 18.48 -10.03
N GLN A 55 7.82 17.18 -9.73
CA GLN A 55 7.18 16.55 -8.59
C GLN A 55 7.84 16.93 -7.25
N THR A 56 9.17 17.14 -7.25
CA THR A 56 9.93 17.43 -6.03
C THR A 56 10.16 18.92 -5.79
N GLY A 57 10.07 19.74 -6.84
CA GLY A 57 10.35 21.18 -6.81
C GLY A 57 11.85 21.54 -6.87
N TYR A 58 12.73 20.57 -7.11
CA TYR A 58 14.18 20.76 -7.14
C TYR A 58 14.78 20.35 -8.49
N GLU A 59 15.68 21.17 -9.00
CA GLU A 59 16.37 20.88 -10.26
C GLU A 59 17.51 19.88 -10.07
N GLY A 60 17.76 19.04 -11.08
CA GLY A 60 18.90 18.13 -11.11
C GLY A 60 18.82 16.97 -10.10
N VAL A 61 17.64 16.73 -9.51
CA VAL A 61 17.42 15.63 -8.58
C VAL A 61 17.54 14.30 -9.28
N GLU A 62 18.18 13.38 -8.59
CA GLU A 62 18.22 11.99 -8.94
C GLU A 62 17.41 11.20 -7.91
N LEU A 63 16.45 10.42 -8.38
CA LEU A 63 15.57 9.63 -7.51
C LEU A 63 15.76 8.14 -7.79
N SER A 64 15.98 7.37 -6.73
CA SER A 64 15.86 5.91 -6.80
C SER A 64 14.51 5.49 -6.21
N VAL A 65 13.76 4.69 -6.96
CA VAL A 65 12.37 4.33 -6.62
C VAL A 65 12.19 2.81 -6.61
N ALA A 66 11.50 2.32 -5.59
CA ALA A 66 10.96 0.97 -5.52
C ALA A 66 9.43 1.03 -5.45
N SER A 67 8.75 0.27 -6.30
CA SER A 67 7.29 0.23 -6.37
C SER A 67 6.78 -1.13 -5.90
N PHE A 68 5.80 -1.10 -5.00
CA PHE A 68 5.22 -2.28 -4.37
C PHE A 68 3.74 -2.45 -4.75
N ARG A 69 3.28 -3.70 -4.69
CA ARG A 69 1.86 -4.04 -4.72
C ARG A 69 1.50 -4.74 -3.41
N VAL A 70 0.28 -4.46 -2.94
CA VAL A 70 -0.34 -5.25 -1.86
C VAL A 70 -0.54 -6.68 -2.36
N SER A 71 0.16 -7.63 -1.76
CA SER A 71 0.03 -9.05 -2.09
C SER A 71 -1.36 -9.57 -1.71
N ASP A 72 -1.86 -10.58 -2.41
CA ASP A 72 -3.16 -11.16 -2.06
C ASP A 72 -3.11 -11.88 -0.69
N ASP A 73 -1.92 -12.34 -0.27
CA ASP A 73 -1.67 -12.99 1.02
C ASP A 73 -2.00 -12.11 2.23
N ILE A 74 -1.72 -10.80 2.15
CA ILE A 74 -2.06 -9.84 3.22
C ILE A 74 -3.54 -9.48 3.28
N ARG A 75 -4.34 -9.79 2.25
CA ARG A 75 -5.80 -9.58 2.28
C ARG A 75 -6.55 -10.73 2.97
N GLY A 76 -5.87 -11.83 3.30
CA GLY A 76 -6.50 -13.07 3.79
C GLY A 76 -6.07 -13.56 5.17
N ARG A 77 -5.21 -12.84 5.91
CA ARG A 77 -4.73 -13.28 7.23
C ARG A 77 -5.74 -13.00 8.34
N VAL A 78 -6.93 -13.59 8.23
CA VAL A 78 -7.71 -14.00 9.41
C VAL A 78 -7.07 -15.31 9.87
N PRO A 79 -6.49 -15.41 11.08
CA PRO A 79 -5.92 -16.66 11.54
C PRO A 79 -7.02 -17.73 11.58
N ALA A 80 -6.95 -18.69 10.65
CA ALA A 80 -7.76 -19.90 10.69
C ALA A 80 -7.26 -20.75 11.86
N GLY A 81 -7.80 -20.52 13.06
CA GLY A 81 -7.48 -21.35 14.21
C GLY A 81 -7.53 -20.69 15.58
N VAL A 82 -8.61 -19.99 15.92
CA VAL A 82 -9.15 -19.97 17.30
C VAL A 82 -10.67 -20.02 17.18
N LEU A 83 -11.18 -21.20 16.81
CA LEU A 83 -12.49 -21.60 17.31
C LEU A 83 -12.20 -22.38 18.57
N ASP A 84 -12.52 -21.76 19.70
CA ASP A 84 -12.51 -22.31 21.04
C ASP A 84 -13.18 -23.69 21.04
N SER A 85 -12.38 -24.75 21.13
CA SER A 85 -12.84 -26.09 21.45
C SER A 85 -13.07 -26.18 22.96
N GLY A 86 -14.09 -25.46 23.42
CA GLY A 86 -14.68 -25.63 24.74
C GLY A 86 -15.35 -27.00 24.82
N ALA A 87 -14.60 -28.00 25.26
CA ALA A 87 -15.08 -29.31 25.64
C ALA A 87 -16.07 -29.19 26.80
N GLY A 88 -17.37 -29.28 26.51
CA GLY A 88 -18.42 -29.49 27.51
C GLY A 88 -18.54 -30.97 27.85
N SER A 89 -17.80 -31.42 28.88
CA SER A 89 -18.07 -32.67 29.58
C SER A 89 -18.70 -32.37 30.93
N THR A 90 -20.00 -32.67 31.09
CA THR A 90 -20.67 -32.97 32.37
C THR A 90 -21.79 -33.97 32.06
N ASN A 91 -21.55 -35.26 32.22
CA ASN A 91 -21.89 -36.08 33.39
C ASN A 91 -23.39 -36.41 33.54
N GLY A 92 -23.68 -37.71 33.36
CA GLY A 92 -24.76 -38.54 33.91
C GLY A 92 -26.13 -37.95 34.27
N ASP A 93 -27.18 -38.55 33.72
CA ASP A 93 -28.24 -39.07 34.59
C ASP A 93 -28.84 -40.35 34.01
N ARG A 94 -29.36 -41.18 34.93
CA ARG A 94 -29.89 -42.53 34.76
C ARG A 94 -31.15 -42.61 33.90
#